data_AF-A0A7S3C2S1-F1
#
_entry.id   AF-A0A7S3C2S1-F1
#
_cell.length_a   1.000
_cell.length_b   1.000
_cell.length_c   1.000
_cell.angle_alpha   90.00
_cell.angle_beta   90.00
_cell.angle_gamma   90.00
#
_symmetry.space_group_name_H-M   'P 1'
#
loop_
_entity.id
_entity.type
_entity.pdbx_description
1 polymer ?
#
loop_
_entity_poly.entity_id
_entity_poly.type
_entity_poly.pdbx_seq_one_letter_code
_entity_poly.pdbx_strand_id
1 'polypeptide(L)'
;CGEDVCLAASQFFVKVPRVSRAVGWHQDGLDSVQGDFDPSLGRQALGPLTLWIALDDVCAENGGLHVLPRLHQAGQLSTCDMLDDSGVGVGITPEEITPHLQHAIGYRLHAGMAAAHHPFTPHSSGPNITEQPRRVLILRLFPQVPYAE
;
A
#
# COMPACT_ATOMS: atom_id res chain seq x y z
N CYS A 1 -11.10 2.89 10.74
CA CYS A 1 -10.46 2.26 11.90
C CYS A 1 -11.37 2.17 13.12
N GLY A 2 -12.01 3.24 13.59
CA GLY A 2 -12.81 3.18 14.83
C GLY A 2 -11.93 3.16 16.08
N GLU A 3 -12.54 2.91 17.25
CA GLU A 3 -11.86 2.90 18.56
C GLU A 3 -11.18 1.55 18.84
N ASP A 4 -11.78 0.45 18.36
CA ASP A 4 -11.25 -0.91 18.51
C ASP A 4 -10.57 -1.38 17.23
N VAL A 5 -9.24 -1.41 17.25
CA VAL A 5 -8.40 -1.77 16.09
C VAL A 5 -7.51 -2.94 16.44
N CYS A 6 -7.44 -3.92 15.53
CA CYS A 6 -6.55 -5.06 15.65
C CYS A 6 -5.50 -5.04 14.52
N LEU A 7 -4.30 -5.55 14.83
CA LEU A 7 -3.27 -5.83 13.84
C LEU A 7 -3.57 -7.17 13.17
N ALA A 8 -3.98 -7.14 11.91
CA ALA A 8 -4.21 -8.36 11.14
C ALA A 8 -2.91 -8.95 10.58
N ALA A 9 -2.04 -8.10 10.04
CA ALA A 9 -0.84 -8.54 9.37
C ALA A 9 0.28 -7.51 9.49
N SER A 10 1.52 -8.00 9.44
CA SER A 10 2.71 -7.18 9.33
C SER A 10 3.61 -7.69 8.21
N GLN A 11 4.25 -6.77 7.49
CA GLN A 11 5.19 -7.11 6.44
C GLN A 11 6.43 -6.22 6.54
N PHE A 12 7.61 -6.81 6.39
CA PHE A 12 8.86 -6.08 6.29
C PHE A 12 9.29 -6.03 4.84
N PHE A 13 9.58 -4.84 4.32
CA PHE A 13 9.95 -4.66 2.92
C PHE A 13 11.26 -3.90 2.77
N VAL A 14 12.15 -4.44 1.94
CA VAL A 14 13.47 -3.85 1.66
C VAL A 14 13.62 -3.58 0.17
N LYS A 15 13.94 -2.35 -0.20
CA LYS A 15 14.52 -2.07 -1.51
C LYS A 15 16.04 -2.13 -1.40
N VAL A 16 16.60 -3.21 -1.95
CA VAL A 16 18.05 -3.40 -2.03
C VAL A 16 18.67 -2.30 -2.92
N PRO A 17 19.82 -1.72 -2.51
CA PRO A 17 20.54 -0.70 -3.29
C PRO A 17 20.78 -1.13 -4.74
N ARG A 18 20.57 -0.22 -5.69
CA ARG A 18 20.89 -0.32 -7.13
C ARG A 18 20.22 -1.46 -7.94
N VAL A 19 19.69 -2.50 -7.29
CA VAL A 19 19.19 -3.72 -7.96
C VAL A 19 17.71 -3.98 -7.75
N SER A 20 17.08 -3.29 -6.78
CA SER A 20 15.64 -3.46 -6.56
C SER A 20 14.84 -2.89 -7.72
N ARG A 21 13.79 -3.61 -8.11
CA ARG A 21 12.92 -3.26 -9.23
C ARG A 21 11.85 -2.26 -8.82
N ALA A 22 11.27 -1.57 -9.80
CA ALA A 22 10.05 -0.82 -9.60
C ALA A 22 8.88 -1.76 -9.24
N VAL A 23 7.90 -1.23 -8.52
CA VAL A 23 6.60 -1.86 -8.32
C VAL A 23 5.57 -0.96 -8.96
N GLY A 24 4.85 -1.50 -9.94
CA GLY A 24 3.83 -0.76 -10.67
C GLY A 24 2.64 -0.33 -9.80
N TRP A 25 1.74 0.44 -10.40
CA TRP A 25 0.55 0.93 -9.72
C TRP A 25 -0.39 -0.22 -9.36
N HIS A 26 -0.69 -0.35 -8.08
CA HIS A 26 -1.58 -1.38 -7.54
C HIS A 26 -2.37 -0.85 -6.35
N GLN A 27 -3.38 -1.63 -5.96
CA GLN A 27 -4.05 -1.52 -4.66
C GLN A 27 -3.64 -2.75 -3.85
N ASP A 28 -3.39 -2.57 -2.56
CA ASP A 28 -3.15 -3.68 -1.62
C ASP A 28 -4.35 -4.66 -1.61
N GLY A 29 -5.56 -4.13 -1.82
CA GLY A 29 -6.80 -4.89 -1.72
C GLY A 29 -7.15 -5.22 -0.27
N LEU A 30 -8.38 -5.68 -0.06
CA LEU A 30 -8.84 -6.03 1.29
C LEU A 30 -8.25 -7.33 1.78
N ASP A 31 -7.95 -8.28 0.89
CA ASP A 31 -7.36 -9.58 1.23
C ASP A 31 -6.03 -9.42 1.96
N SER A 32 -5.25 -8.37 1.62
CA SER A 32 -4.01 -8.06 2.31
C SER A 32 -4.21 -7.71 3.79
N VAL A 33 -5.38 -7.15 4.14
CA VAL A 33 -5.71 -6.70 5.51
C VAL A 33 -6.65 -7.66 6.22
N GLN A 34 -7.53 -8.34 5.49
CA GLN A 34 -8.53 -9.22 6.04
C GLN A 34 -8.02 -10.66 6.13
N GLY A 35 -7.14 -11.14 5.24
CA GLY A 35 -6.83 -12.58 5.12
C GLY A 35 -8.02 -13.35 4.53
N ASP A 36 -8.08 -14.67 4.74
CA ASP A 36 -9.20 -15.55 4.31
C ASP A 36 -10.50 -15.33 5.12
N PHE A 37 -10.81 -14.08 5.50
CA PHE A 37 -11.97 -13.77 6.32
C PHE A 37 -13.22 -13.53 5.47
N ASP A 38 -14.37 -13.93 6.01
CA ASP A 38 -15.66 -13.87 5.33
C ASP A 38 -16.07 -12.43 4.96
N PRO A 39 -16.18 -12.11 3.65
CA PRO A 39 -16.63 -10.79 3.18
C PRO A 39 -18.02 -10.39 3.69
N SER A 40 -18.85 -11.34 4.12
CA SER A 40 -20.20 -11.12 4.65
C SER A 40 -20.20 -10.39 6.01
N LEU A 41 -19.06 -10.33 6.71
CA LEU A 41 -18.93 -9.74 8.05
C LEU A 41 -19.03 -8.20 8.08
N GLY A 42 -19.34 -7.53 6.96
CA GLY A 42 -19.58 -6.08 6.90
C GLY A 42 -18.35 -5.22 7.23
N ARG A 43 -17.16 -5.82 7.39
CA ARG A 43 -15.92 -5.18 7.85
C ARG A 43 -15.37 -4.14 6.87
N GLN A 44 -15.80 -4.19 5.61
CA GLN A 44 -15.53 -3.16 4.60
C GLN A 44 -15.98 -1.75 5.04
N ALA A 45 -17.11 -1.65 5.74
CA ALA A 45 -17.71 -0.37 6.08
C ALA A 45 -16.90 0.45 7.08
N LEU A 46 -16.01 -0.19 7.85
CA LEU A 46 -15.29 0.45 8.96
C LEU A 46 -13.91 1.02 8.55
N GLY A 47 -13.47 0.78 7.30
CA GLY A 47 -12.27 1.38 6.72
C GLY A 47 -10.96 0.81 7.29
N PRO A 48 -10.40 -0.27 6.71
CA PRO A 48 -9.06 -0.77 7.05
C PRO A 48 -7.96 0.25 6.73
N LEU A 49 -6.79 0.09 7.34
CA LEU A 49 -5.67 1.01 7.21
C LEU A 49 -4.34 0.27 7.09
N THR A 50 -3.54 0.69 6.12
CA THR A 50 -2.12 0.33 6.02
C THR A 50 -1.29 1.45 6.64
N LEU A 51 -0.58 1.15 7.74
CA LEU A 51 0.44 2.02 8.33
C LEU A 51 1.81 1.61 7.80
N TRP A 52 2.48 2.54 7.13
CA TRP A 52 3.76 2.35 6.47
C TRP A 52 4.84 3.13 7.20
N ILE A 53 5.69 2.43 7.94
CA ILE A 53 6.66 3.01 8.87
C ILE A 53 8.04 2.97 8.22
N ALA A 54 8.65 4.15 8.07
CA ALA A 54 9.98 4.31 7.52
C ALA A 54 11.03 3.94 8.58
N LEU A 55 11.88 2.93 8.31
CA LEU A 55 13.01 2.59 9.18
C LEU A 55 14.32 3.25 8.73
N ASP A 56 14.34 3.71 7.49
CA ASP A 56 15.36 4.56 6.89
C ASP A 56 14.68 5.82 6.35
N ASP A 57 15.43 6.88 6.05
CA ASP A 57 14.90 8.02 5.30
C ASP A 57 14.36 7.57 3.94
N VAL A 58 13.25 8.15 3.51
CA VAL A 58 12.51 7.76 2.31
C VAL A 58 12.37 8.93 1.37
N CYS A 59 12.70 8.69 0.11
CA CYS A 59 12.57 9.63 -1.00
C CYS A 59 12.25 8.88 -2.29
N ALA A 60 12.05 9.61 -3.39
CA ALA A 60 11.75 8.99 -4.68
C ALA A 60 12.93 8.14 -5.18
N GLU A 61 14.15 8.60 -4.94
CA GLU A 61 15.40 8.00 -5.43
C GLU A 61 15.70 6.64 -4.79
N ASN A 62 15.24 6.41 -3.55
CA ASN A 62 15.42 5.14 -2.86
C ASN A 62 14.18 4.23 -2.87
N GLY A 63 13.25 4.48 -3.80
CA GLY A 63 12.07 3.67 -3.98
C GLY A 63 11.00 3.88 -2.90
N GLY A 64 10.82 5.13 -2.47
CA GLY A 64 9.65 5.58 -1.72
C GLY A 64 8.36 5.43 -2.52
N LEU A 65 7.23 5.34 -1.82
CA LEU A 65 5.93 5.20 -2.47
C LEU A 65 5.50 6.52 -3.13
N HIS A 66 4.83 6.39 -4.27
CA HIS A 66 3.94 7.41 -4.82
C HIS A 66 2.50 6.94 -4.64
N VAL A 67 1.61 7.82 -4.22
CA VAL A 67 0.20 7.51 -4.01
C VAL A 67 -0.69 8.43 -4.83
N LEU A 68 -1.87 7.95 -5.24
CA LEU A 68 -2.93 8.76 -5.82
C LEU A 68 -3.96 9.13 -4.75
N PRO A 69 -3.93 10.38 -4.21
CA PRO A 69 -4.81 10.76 -3.11
C PRO A 69 -6.28 10.67 -3.50
N ARG A 70 -7.14 10.30 -2.54
CA ARG A 70 -8.61 10.19 -2.66
C ARG A 70 -9.12 9.11 -3.62
N LEU A 71 -8.29 8.52 -4.47
CA LEU A 71 -8.76 7.53 -5.46
C LEU A 71 -9.23 6.20 -4.83
N HIS A 72 -8.91 5.94 -3.56
CA HIS A 72 -9.51 4.85 -2.78
C HIS A 72 -11.04 4.95 -2.64
N GLN A 73 -11.62 6.14 -2.84
CA GLN A 73 -13.07 6.35 -2.79
C GLN A 73 -13.80 5.69 -3.97
N ALA A 74 -13.09 5.37 -5.05
CA ALA A 74 -13.63 4.60 -6.16
C ALA A 74 -13.72 3.09 -5.86
N GLY A 75 -13.23 2.65 -4.69
CA GLY A 75 -13.17 1.24 -4.33
C GLY A 75 -12.05 0.50 -5.07
N GLN A 76 -12.29 -0.76 -5.40
CA GLN A 76 -11.36 -1.56 -6.18
C GLN A 76 -11.44 -1.15 -7.66
N LEU A 77 -10.30 -0.77 -8.22
CA LEU A 77 -10.17 -0.36 -9.63
C LEU A 77 -10.02 -1.58 -10.52
N SER A 78 -10.31 -1.40 -11.81
CA SER A 78 -10.09 -2.43 -12.82
C SER A 78 -8.62 -2.88 -12.86
N THR A 79 -8.41 -4.18 -12.83
CA THR A 79 -7.08 -4.78 -12.82
C THR A 79 -6.69 -5.30 -14.19
N CYS A 80 -5.39 -5.25 -14.49
CA CYS A 80 -4.78 -6.02 -15.56
C CYS A 80 -3.73 -6.96 -14.99
N ASP A 81 -3.47 -8.06 -15.69
CA ASP A 81 -2.31 -8.88 -15.41
C ASP A 81 -1.06 -8.02 -15.58
N MET A 82 -0.27 -7.90 -14.52
CA MET A 82 1.00 -7.20 -14.62
C MET A 82 1.97 -8.13 -15.31
N LEU A 83 2.44 -7.71 -16.49
CA LEU A 83 3.57 -8.33 -17.18
C LEU A 83 4.91 -8.05 -16.47
N ASP A 84 4.90 -7.38 -15.31
CA ASP A 84 6.11 -7.03 -14.58
C ASP A 84 6.41 -8.00 -13.43
N ASP A 85 7.69 -8.35 -13.33
CA ASP A 85 8.25 -9.26 -12.34
C ASP A 85 8.47 -8.51 -10.99
N SER A 86 7.49 -7.66 -10.62
CA SER A 86 7.51 -6.71 -9.51
C SER A 86 7.09 -7.31 -8.16
N GLY A 87 6.58 -8.55 -8.19
CA GLY A 87 6.19 -9.31 -7.00
C GLY A 87 4.77 -9.07 -6.50
N VAL A 88 3.98 -8.19 -7.14
CA VAL A 88 2.56 -7.95 -6.78
C VAL A 88 1.60 -8.78 -7.64
N GLY A 89 2.01 -9.23 -8.83
CA GLY A 89 1.26 -10.15 -9.70
C GLY A 89 0.04 -9.53 -10.42
N VAL A 90 -0.58 -8.50 -9.84
CA VAL A 90 -1.74 -7.79 -10.38
C VAL A 90 -1.57 -6.28 -10.20
N GLY A 91 -1.99 -5.50 -11.19
CA GLY A 91 -1.89 -4.05 -11.19
C GLY A 91 -3.12 -3.41 -11.79
N ILE A 92 -3.18 -2.09 -11.70
CA ILE A 92 -4.34 -1.31 -12.14
C ILE A 92 -4.21 -1.00 -13.63
N THR A 93 -5.32 -1.07 -14.37
CA THR A 93 -5.32 -0.70 -15.78
C THR A 93 -4.90 0.77 -15.96
N PRO A 94 -4.07 1.11 -16.97
CA PRO A 94 -3.60 2.47 -17.18
C PRO A 94 -4.72 3.52 -17.29
N GLU A 95 -5.88 3.14 -17.84
CA GLU A 95 -7.04 4.02 -18.04
C GLU A 95 -7.60 4.56 -16.72
N GLU A 96 -7.56 3.78 -15.65
CA GLU A 96 -8.06 4.15 -14.31
C GLU A 96 -7.13 5.17 -13.62
N ILE A 97 -5.84 5.18 -13.94
CA ILE A 97 -4.83 5.99 -13.22
C ILE A 97 -4.28 7.16 -14.02
N THR A 98 -4.21 7.05 -15.35
CA THR A 98 -3.58 8.06 -16.23
C THR A 98 -4.12 9.47 -16.00
N PRO A 99 -5.45 9.70 -15.87
CA PRO A 99 -5.98 11.03 -15.59
C PRO A 99 -5.53 11.64 -14.25
N HIS A 100 -5.09 10.80 -13.31
CA HIS A 100 -4.76 11.17 -11.94
C HIS A 100 -3.25 11.29 -11.67
N LEU A 101 -2.39 10.79 -12.56
CA LEU A 101 -0.93 10.73 -12.35
C LEU A 101 -0.29 12.09 -12.01
N GLN A 102 -0.80 13.17 -12.60
CA GLN A 102 -0.34 14.54 -12.31
C GLN A 102 -0.58 14.99 -10.86
N HIS A 103 -1.44 14.28 -10.12
CA HIS A 103 -1.77 14.55 -8.72
C HIS A 103 -1.08 13.57 -7.75
N ALA A 104 -0.17 12.72 -8.25
CA ALA A 104 0.55 11.77 -7.41
C ALA A 104 1.39 12.48 -6.35
N ILE A 105 1.33 11.99 -5.12
CA ILE A 105 2.13 12.50 -4.00
C ILE A 105 3.15 11.44 -3.61
N GLY A 106 4.42 11.83 -3.53
CA GLY A 106 5.49 10.96 -3.05
C GLY A 106 5.60 11.00 -1.53
N TYR A 107 5.79 9.84 -0.91
CA TYR A 107 6.18 9.76 0.48
C TYR A 107 7.63 10.24 0.62
N ARG A 108 7.81 11.32 1.39
CA ARG A 108 9.10 11.83 1.84
C ARG A 108 9.10 11.84 3.35
N LEU A 109 9.76 10.86 3.95
CA LEU A 109 9.68 10.57 5.37
C LEU A 109 11.09 10.43 5.93
N HIS A 110 11.33 10.93 7.14
CA HIS A 110 12.53 10.59 7.88
C HIS A 110 12.36 9.25 8.59
N ALA A 111 13.47 8.58 8.90
CA ALA A 111 13.46 7.37 9.72
C ALA A 111 12.68 7.60 11.03
N GLY A 112 11.80 6.66 11.36
CA GLY A 112 10.88 6.74 12.49
C GLY A 112 9.53 7.41 12.19
N MET A 113 9.37 8.08 11.05
CA MET A 113 8.07 8.59 10.61
C MET A 113 7.21 7.48 9.99
N ALA A 114 5.91 7.72 9.94
CA ALA A 114 4.97 6.83 9.28
C ALA A 114 3.99 7.61 8.39
N ALA A 115 3.54 6.96 7.33
CA ALA A 115 2.41 7.39 6.53
C ALA A 115 1.31 6.34 6.58
N ALA A 116 0.07 6.77 6.47
CA ALA A 116 -1.09 5.89 6.51
C ALA A 116 -1.90 6.03 5.22
N HIS A 117 -2.38 4.92 4.67
CA HIS A 117 -3.26 4.93 3.52
C HIS A 117 -4.30 3.81 3.60
N HIS A 118 -5.42 4.01 2.90
CA HIS A 118 -6.43 2.98 2.71
C HIS A 118 -5.89 1.87 1.78
N PRO A 119 -6.28 0.60 1.93
CA PRO A 119 -5.82 -0.49 1.05
C PRO A 119 -6.19 -0.30 -0.42
N PHE A 120 -7.24 0.47 -0.68
CA PHE A 120 -7.63 0.89 -2.04
C PHE A 120 -6.95 2.17 -2.51
N THR A 121 -6.04 2.79 -1.76
CA THR A 121 -5.28 3.93 -2.29
C THR A 121 -4.27 3.40 -3.30
N PRO A 122 -4.38 3.76 -4.59
CA PRO A 122 -3.42 3.32 -5.59
C PRO A 122 -2.04 3.84 -5.27
N HIS A 123 -1.06 2.96 -5.32
CA HIS A 123 0.33 3.32 -5.04
C HIS A 123 1.32 2.52 -5.88
N SER A 124 2.50 3.10 -6.06
CA SER A 124 3.61 2.52 -6.80
C SER A 124 4.93 2.89 -6.14
N SER A 125 6.04 2.26 -6.54
CA SER A 125 7.38 2.69 -6.12
C SER A 125 8.41 2.51 -7.22
N GLY A 126 9.33 3.47 -7.33
CA GLY A 126 10.50 3.32 -8.18
C GLY A 126 11.48 2.24 -7.68
N PRO A 127 12.53 1.95 -8.48
CA PRO A 127 13.68 1.20 -7.98
C PRO A 127 14.42 2.03 -6.91
N ASN A 128 15.23 1.38 -6.07
CA ASN A 128 16.21 2.09 -5.26
C ASN A 128 17.50 2.24 -6.06
N ILE A 129 17.80 3.46 -6.50
CA ILE A 129 19.02 3.77 -7.25
C ILE A 129 20.16 4.29 -6.36
N THR A 130 19.94 4.37 -5.04
CA THR A 130 20.92 4.86 -4.08
C THR A 130 21.84 3.73 -3.59
N GLU A 131 22.86 4.09 -2.80
CA GLU A 131 23.81 3.16 -2.19
C GLU A 131 23.29 2.46 -0.93
N GLN A 132 22.25 2.99 -0.30
CA GLN A 132 21.76 2.53 1.00
C GLN A 132 20.44 1.78 0.84
N PRO A 133 20.20 0.72 1.64
CA PRO A 133 18.92 0.04 1.59
C PRO A 133 17.82 0.97 2.09
N ARG A 134 16.59 0.74 1.61
CA ARG A 134 15.40 1.39 2.14
C ARG A 134 14.50 0.34 2.76
N ARG A 135 14.39 0.33 4.08
CA ARG A 135 13.64 -0.65 4.87
C ARG A 135 12.40 -0.01 5.46
N VAL A 136 11.28 -0.71 5.38
CA VAL A 136 10.00 -0.28 5.92
C VAL A 136 9.29 -1.42 6.64
N LEU A 137 8.55 -1.06 7.69
CA LEU A 137 7.61 -1.95 8.36
C LEU A 137 6.19 -1.52 7.97
N ILE A 138 5.43 -2.46 7.43
CA ILE A 138 4.04 -2.27 7.01
C ILE A 138 3.15 -2.99 8.00
N LEU A 139 2.23 -2.28 8.62
CA LEU A 139 1.24 -2.82 9.55
C LEU A 139 -0.14 -2.65 8.92
N ARG A 140 -0.88 -3.74 8.83
CA ARG A 140 -2.24 -3.76 8.29
C ARG A 140 -3.22 -3.89 9.44
N LEU A 141 -3.96 -2.81 9.66
CA LEU A 141 -4.85 -2.60 10.78
C LEU A 141 -6.29 -2.72 10.29
N PHE A 142 -7.12 -3.41 11.06
CA PHE A 142 -8.54 -3.55 10.76
C PHE A 142 -9.40 -3.21 12.00
N PRO A 143 -10.57 -2.62 11.79
CA PRO A 143 -11.56 -2.43 12.85
C PRO A 143 -12.06 -3.79 13.35
N GLN A 144 -12.03 -4.01 14.66
CA GLN A 144 -12.60 -5.22 15.23
C GLN A 144 -14.13 -5.13 15.17
N VAL A 145 -14.76 -6.03 14.41
CA VAL A 145 -16.21 -6.25 14.51
C VAL A 145 -16.39 -7.40 15.50
N PRO A 146 -17.18 -7.22 16.58
CA PRO A 146 -17.51 -8.31 17.50
C PRO A 146 -18.00 -9.52 16.70
N TYR A 147 -17.59 -10.72 17.08
CA TYR A 147 -18.25 -11.92 16.56
C TYR A 147 -19.74 -11.83 16.90
N ALA A 148 -20.62 -12.06 15.93
CA ALA A 148 -22.02 -12.27 16.24
C ALA A 148 -22.11 -13.53 17.12
N GLU A 149 -22.78 -13.43 18.27
CA GLU A 149 -23.08 -14.58 19.14
C GLU A 149 -24.01 -15.58 18.44
#